data_AF-A0A659UJ22-F1
#
_entry.id   AF-A0A659UJ22-F1
#
_cell.length_a   1.000
_cell.length_b   1.000
_cell.length_c   1.000
_cell.angle_alpha   90.00
_cell.angle_beta   90.00
_cell.angle_gamma   90.00
#
_symmetry.space_group_name_H-M   'P 1'
#
loop_
_entity.id
_entity.type
_entity.pdbx_description
1 polymer ?
#
loop_
_entity_poly.entity_id
_entity_poly.type
_entity_poly.pdbx_seq_one_letter_code
_entity_poly.pdbx_strand_id
1 'polypeptide(L)'
;RVPEADEEMLRRFYENNLRRFVTPSLYEADHILIGARRDEDEAFAAAREKALSLRSALASAPERFAALAQDCSDCPSGALGGSLGQIGPGDTTPEFEAALIHLAPGDISPP
;
A
#
# COMPACT_ATOMS: atom_id res chain seq x y z
N ARG A 1 6.44 -2.32 46.05
CA ARG A 1 7.62 -3.21 45.91
C ARG A 1 7.91 -3.32 44.42
N VAL A 2 9.11 -3.00 43.97
CA VAL A 2 9.45 -3.13 42.54
C VAL A 2 9.63 -4.63 42.26
N PRO A 3 8.99 -5.17 41.22
CA PRO A 3 9.19 -6.56 40.80
C PRO A 3 10.67 -6.86 40.50
N GLU A 4 11.16 -8.06 40.84
CA GLU A 4 12.48 -8.51 40.37
C GLU A 4 12.44 -8.75 38.85
N ALA A 5 13.53 -8.40 38.15
CA ALA A 5 13.62 -8.50 36.70
C ALA A 5 14.14 -9.89 36.27
N ASP A 6 13.44 -10.94 36.67
CA ASP A 6 13.72 -12.30 36.17
C ASP A 6 13.26 -12.48 34.72
N GLU A 7 13.69 -13.57 34.08
CA GLU A 7 13.41 -13.80 32.66
C GLU A 7 11.90 -13.94 32.38
N GLU A 8 11.15 -14.58 33.27
CA GLU A 8 9.70 -14.77 33.12
C GLU A 8 8.99 -13.41 33.13
N MET A 9 9.35 -12.55 34.08
CA MET A 9 8.76 -11.23 34.24
C MET A 9 9.16 -10.28 33.12
N LEU A 10 10.40 -10.33 32.64
CA LEU A 10 10.85 -9.57 31.47
C LEU A 10 10.14 -10.01 30.19
N ARG A 11 10.01 -11.33 29.96
CA ARG A 11 9.29 -11.89 28.82
C ARG A 11 7.82 -11.49 28.83
N ARG A 12 7.14 -11.64 29.97
CA ARG A 12 5.75 -11.21 30.15
C ARG A 12 5.61 -9.71 29.92
N PHE A 13 6.54 -8.89 30.41
CA PHE A 13 6.49 -7.44 30.16
C PHE A 13 6.66 -7.13 28.68
N TYR A 14 7.65 -7.74 28.02
CA TYR A 14 7.89 -7.58 26.58
C TYR A 14 6.66 -7.96 25.75
N GLU A 15 6.07 -9.13 25.97
CA GLU A 15 4.89 -9.62 25.24
C GLU A 15 3.67 -8.70 25.42
N ASN A 16 3.44 -8.23 26.65
CA ASN A 16 2.33 -7.30 26.94
C ASN A 16 2.59 -5.86 26.46
N ASN A 17 3.83 -5.54 26.08
CA ASN A 17 4.24 -4.21 25.66
C ASN A 17 4.91 -4.21 24.28
N LEU A 18 4.65 -5.22 23.43
CA LEU A 18 5.32 -5.39 22.13
C LEU A 18 5.37 -4.10 21.31
N ARG A 19 4.28 -3.33 21.30
CA ARG A 19 4.18 -2.03 20.59
C ARG A 19 5.26 -1.01 21.00
N ARG A 20 5.88 -1.14 22.17
CA ARG A 20 6.98 -0.27 22.65
C ARG A 20 8.36 -0.73 22.18
N PHE A 21 8.45 -1.94 21.64
CA PHE A 21 9.69 -2.61 21.27
C PHE A 21 9.74 -2.99 19.79
N VAL A 22 8.70 -2.68 19.02
CA VAL A 22 8.66 -2.88 17.57
C VAL A 22 8.52 -1.52 16.88
N THR A 23 9.13 -1.38 15.72
CA THR A 23 8.81 -0.29 14.80
C THR A 23 7.45 -0.58 14.16
N PRO A 24 6.71 0.46 13.73
CA PRO A 24 5.52 0.25 12.92
C PRO A 24 5.84 -0.56 11.66
N SER A 25 4.84 -1.26 11.13
CA SER A 25 4.98 -1.99 9.86
C SER A 25 5.36 -1.01 8.76
N LEU A 26 6.35 -1.38 7.97
CA LEU A 26 6.70 -0.72 6.72
C LEU A 26 6.26 -1.61 5.57
N TYR A 27 5.74 -1.00 4.51
CA TYR A 27 5.36 -1.68 3.28
C TYR A 27 6.22 -1.16 2.14
N GLU A 28 6.48 -2.02 1.16
CA GLU A 28 7.03 -1.62 -0.13
C GLU A 28 5.95 -1.91 -1.16
N ALA A 29 5.53 -0.88 -1.89
CA ALA A 29 4.41 -0.97 -2.81
C ALA A 29 4.64 -0.13 -4.06
N ASP A 30 4.09 -0.61 -5.16
CA ASP A 30 3.98 0.12 -6.41
C ASP A 30 2.52 0.49 -6.64
N HIS A 31 2.26 1.62 -7.32
CA HIS A 31 0.90 2.01 -7.67
C HIS A 31 0.77 2.58 -9.09
N ILE A 32 -0.46 2.59 -9.60
CA ILE A 32 -0.83 3.30 -10.81
C ILE A 32 -1.98 4.24 -10.46
N LEU A 33 -1.69 5.53 -10.37
CA LEU A 33 -2.71 6.57 -10.16
C LEU A 33 -3.37 6.94 -11.49
N ILE A 34 -4.70 6.89 -11.54
CA ILE A 34 -5.50 7.52 -12.60
C ILE A 34 -6.26 8.69 -11.96
N GLY A 35 -5.88 9.91 -12.31
CA GLY A 35 -6.40 11.14 -11.75
C GLY A 35 -7.77 11.50 -12.32
N ALA A 36 -8.76 11.62 -11.45
CA ALA A 36 -10.05 12.22 -11.77
C ALA A 36 -10.67 12.84 -10.52
N ARG A 37 -11.41 13.93 -10.71
CA ARG A 37 -12.14 14.56 -9.60
C ARG A 37 -13.48 13.85 -9.40
N ARG A 38 -13.85 13.63 -8.14
CA ARG A 38 -15.09 12.91 -7.79
C ARG A 38 -16.38 13.71 -8.09
N ASP A 39 -16.27 15.02 -8.31
CA ASP A 39 -17.38 15.90 -8.68
C ASP A 39 -17.61 15.98 -10.21
N GLU A 40 -16.79 15.28 -11.00
CA GLU A 40 -16.90 15.21 -12.46
C GLU A 40 -17.33 13.79 -12.86
N ASP A 41 -18.63 13.49 -12.79
CA ASP A 41 -19.18 12.13 -12.92
C ASP A 41 -18.67 11.36 -14.16
N GLU A 42 -18.72 11.98 -15.34
CA GLU A 42 -18.27 11.33 -16.59
C GLU A 42 -16.76 11.05 -16.60
N ALA A 43 -15.96 12.02 -16.16
CA ALA A 43 -14.50 11.87 -16.11
C ALA A 43 -14.08 10.84 -15.05
N PHE A 44 -14.74 10.85 -13.89
CA PHE A 44 -14.51 9.88 -12.83
C PHE A 44 -14.91 8.46 -13.26
N ALA A 45 -16.04 8.30 -13.96
CA ALA A 45 -16.45 7.02 -14.52
C ALA A 45 -15.43 6.48 -15.53
N ALA A 46 -14.97 7.33 -16.46
CA ALA A 46 -13.95 6.96 -17.45
C ALA A 46 -12.60 6.57 -16.79
N ALA A 47 -12.17 7.32 -15.77
CA ALA A 47 -10.97 7.00 -15.01
C ALA A 47 -11.09 5.65 -14.28
N ARG A 48 -12.25 5.37 -13.68
CA ARG A 48 -12.54 4.10 -13.02
C ARG A 48 -12.53 2.94 -14.02
N GLU A 49 -13.14 3.11 -15.19
CA GLU A 49 -13.09 2.11 -16.26
C GLU A 49 -11.67 1.84 -16.75
N LYS A 50 -10.85 2.89 -16.93
CA LYS A 50 -9.43 2.75 -17.27
C LYS A 50 -8.68 1.94 -16.21
N ALA A 51 -8.87 2.24 -14.93
CA ALA A 51 -8.22 1.52 -13.84
C ALA A 51 -8.65 0.04 -13.78
N LEU A 52 -9.94 -0.25 -14.01
CA LEU A 52 -10.45 -1.62 -14.08
C LEU A 52 -9.86 -2.39 -15.27
N SER A 53 -9.72 -1.74 -16.42
CA SER A 53 -9.09 -2.33 -17.61
C SER A 53 -7.61 -2.67 -17.36
N LEU A 54 -6.86 -1.75 -16.75
CA LEU A 54 -5.46 -1.98 -16.37
C LEU A 54 -5.31 -3.15 -15.39
N ARG A 55 -6.17 -3.21 -14.37
CA ARG A 55 -6.19 -4.35 -13.43
C ARG A 55 -6.47 -5.67 -14.14
N SER A 56 -7.42 -5.70 -15.06
CA SER A 56 -7.74 -6.92 -15.84
C SER A 56 -6.54 -7.39 -16.65
N ALA A 57 -5.83 -6.46 -17.31
CA ALA A 57 -4.59 -6.78 -18.03
C ALA A 57 -3.51 -7.33 -17.09
N LEU A 58 -3.35 -6.73 -15.91
CA LEU A 58 -2.38 -7.14 -14.91
C LEU A 58 -2.71 -8.47 -14.23
N ALA A 59 -3.98 -8.86 -14.16
CA ALA A 59 -4.37 -10.18 -13.68
C ALA A 59 -3.84 -11.31 -14.59
N SER A 60 -3.61 -11.03 -15.87
CA SER A 60 -3.05 -11.98 -16.83
C SER A 60 -1.55 -11.83 -17.04
N ALA A 61 -1.00 -10.63 -16.84
CA ALA A 61 0.38 -10.28 -17.11
C ALA A 61 0.92 -9.29 -16.04
N PRO A 62 1.10 -9.74 -14.79
CA PRO A 62 1.52 -8.88 -13.68
C PRO A 62 2.91 -8.26 -13.89
N GLU A 63 3.78 -8.91 -14.65
CA GLU A 63 5.11 -8.42 -15.03
C GLU A 63 5.08 -7.09 -15.82
N ARG A 64 3.91 -6.72 -16.36
CA ARG A 64 3.72 -5.45 -17.09
C ARG A 64 3.45 -4.26 -16.19
N PHE A 65 3.40 -4.44 -14.86
CA PHE A 65 3.05 -3.37 -13.92
C PHE A 65 3.89 -2.12 -14.12
N ALA A 66 5.22 -2.25 -14.10
CA ALA A 66 6.12 -1.11 -14.22
C ALA A 66 5.94 -0.35 -15.55
N ALA A 67 5.77 -1.08 -16.66
CA ALA A 67 5.53 -0.47 -17.97
C ALA A 67 4.18 0.26 -18.01
N LEU A 68 3.11 -0.36 -17.50
CA LEU A 68 1.80 0.28 -17.43
C LEU A 68 1.78 1.48 -16.49
N ALA A 69 2.52 1.45 -15.39
CA ALA A 69 2.69 2.59 -14.49
C ALA A 69 3.38 3.76 -15.21
N GLN A 70 4.45 3.48 -15.96
CA GLN A 70 5.16 4.49 -16.75
C GLN A 70 4.28 5.13 -17.83
N ASP A 71 3.47 4.32 -18.51
CA ASP A 71 2.65 4.78 -19.64
C ASP A 71 1.35 5.46 -19.21
N CYS A 72 0.77 5.04 -18.08
CA CYS A 72 -0.61 5.37 -17.73
C CYS A 72 -0.79 6.13 -16.42
N SER A 73 0.22 6.19 -15.55
CA SER A 73 0.05 6.81 -14.23
C SER A 73 0.20 8.33 -14.26
N ASP A 74 -0.70 9.00 -13.55
CA ASP A 74 -0.63 10.45 -13.29
C ASP A 74 0.23 10.78 -12.06
N CYS A 75 0.82 9.78 -11.39
CA CYS A 75 1.75 9.98 -10.28
C CYS A 75 3.19 10.10 -10.80
N PRO A 76 4.05 10.99 -10.23
CA PRO A 76 5.48 11.03 -10.56
C PRO A 76 6.21 9.69 -10.40
N SER A 77 5.72 8.79 -9.52
CA SER A 77 6.27 7.44 -9.36
C SER A 77 6.16 6.59 -10.62
N GLY A 78 5.29 6.94 -11.58
CA GLY A 78 5.20 6.26 -12.89
C GLY A 78 6.55 6.19 -13.61
N ALA A 79 7.38 7.24 -13.50
CA ALA A 79 8.73 7.23 -14.07
C ALA A 79 9.67 6.19 -13.42
N LEU A 80 9.32 5.69 -12.23
CA LEU A 80 10.00 4.64 -11.47
C LEU A 80 9.17 3.35 -11.43
N GLY A 81 8.36 3.10 -12.48
CA GLY A 81 7.54 1.89 -12.56
C GLY A 81 6.39 1.84 -11.55
N GLY A 82 6.00 2.98 -10.99
CA GLY A 82 4.95 3.10 -9.97
C GLY A 82 5.47 3.01 -8.54
N SER A 83 6.78 2.84 -8.33
CA SER A 83 7.33 2.57 -7.01
C SER A 83 7.20 3.74 -6.03
N LEU A 84 6.63 3.44 -4.86
CA LEU A 84 6.53 4.37 -3.73
C LEU A 84 7.68 4.21 -2.73
N GLY A 85 8.52 3.20 -2.91
CA GLY A 85 9.53 2.82 -1.93
C GLY A 85 8.92 2.31 -0.62
N GLN A 86 9.60 2.58 0.49
CA GLN A 86 9.10 2.21 1.81
C GLN A 86 8.10 3.24 2.32
N ILE A 87 6.90 2.77 2.66
CA ILE A 87 5.82 3.56 3.23
C ILE A 87 5.47 3.04 4.62
N GLY A 88 5.31 3.96 5.57
CA GLY A 88 4.87 3.70 6.93
C GLY A 88 3.49 4.27 7.20
N PRO A 89 2.99 4.11 8.44
CA PRO A 89 1.68 4.62 8.83
C PRO A 89 1.60 6.14 8.67
N GLY A 90 0.57 6.62 7.99
CA GLY A 90 0.34 8.05 7.75
C GLY A 90 1.08 8.65 6.55
N ASP A 91 1.89 7.88 5.81
CA ASP A 91 2.53 8.37 4.57
C ASP A 91 1.56 8.43 3.38
N THR A 92 0.43 7.71 3.47
CA THR A 92 -0.60 7.61 2.42
C THR A 92 -1.99 8.02 2.95
N THR A 93 -2.99 8.08 2.07
CA THR A 93 -4.38 8.30 2.53
C THR A 93 -4.89 7.08 3.32
N PRO A 94 -5.85 7.26 4.25
CA PRO A 94 -6.40 6.16 5.03
C PRO A 94 -6.98 5.03 4.19
N GLU A 95 -7.60 5.34 3.05
CA GLU A 95 -8.17 4.35 2.14
C GLU A 95 -7.08 3.52 1.44
N PHE A 96 -5.97 4.15 1.08
CA PHE A 96 -4.82 3.48 0.49
C PHE A 96 -4.15 2.55 1.51
N GLU A 97 -3.93 3.05 2.74
CA GLU A 97 -3.36 2.27 3.83
C GLU A 97 -4.24 1.05 4.17
N ALA A 98 -5.56 1.23 4.24
CA ALA A 98 -6.50 0.14 4.48
C ALA A 98 -6.42 -0.94 3.39
N ALA A 99 -6.26 -0.56 2.11
CA ALA A 99 -6.09 -1.51 1.02
C ALA A 99 -4.76 -2.28 1.16
N LEU A 100 -3.65 -1.59 1.41
CA LEU A 100 -2.32 -2.19 1.54
C LEU A 100 -2.24 -3.25 2.65
N ILE A 101 -2.84 -2.96 3.82
CA ILE A 101 -2.82 -3.87 4.98
C ILE A 101 -3.41 -5.25 4.63
N HIS A 102 -4.28 -5.32 3.62
CA HIS A 102 -4.94 -6.55 3.20
C HIS A 102 -4.27 -7.28 2.03
N LEU A 103 -3.18 -6.73 1.46
CA LEU A 103 -2.46 -7.36 0.35
C LEU A 103 -1.32 -8.24 0.85
N ALA A 104 -1.15 -9.40 0.23
CA ALA A 104 0.08 -10.17 0.32
C ALA A 104 1.10 -9.70 -0.74
N PRO A 105 2.41 -9.98 -0.57
CA PRO A 105 3.40 -9.69 -1.60
C PRO A 105 3.03 -10.32 -2.95
N GLY A 106 2.96 -9.49 -3.99
CA GLY A 106 2.57 -9.89 -5.34
C GLY A 106 1.08 -9.76 -5.65
N ASP A 107 0.23 -9.45 -4.67
CA ASP A 107 -1.19 -9.19 -4.91
C ASP A 107 -1.41 -7.84 -5.60
N ILE A 108 -2.48 -7.76 -6.38
CA ILE A 108 -2.92 -6.53 -7.04
C ILE A 108 -4.34 -6.19 -6.56
N SER A 109 -4.49 -5.04 -5.92
CA SER A 109 -5.77 -4.59 -5.36
C SER A 109 -6.80 -4.27 -6.46
N PRO A 110 -8.10 -4.22 -6.11
CA PRO A 110 -9.07 -3.48 -6.91
C PRO A 110 -8.75 -1.96 -6.92
N PRO A 111 -9.23 -1.21 -7.94
CA PRO A 111 -9.22 0.26 -7.96
C PRO A 111 -10.27 0.89 -7.04
#